data_AF-A0A7S1URR6-F1
#
_entry.id   AF-A0A7S1URR6-F1
#
_cell.length_a   1.000
_cell.length_b   1.000
_cell.length_c   1.000
_cell.angle_alpha   90.00
_cell.angle_beta   90.00
_cell.angle_gamma   90.00
#
_symmetry.space_group_name_H-M   'P 1'
#
loop_
_entity.id
_entity.type
_entity.pdbx_description
1 polymer ?
#
loop_
_entity_poly.entity_id
_entity_poly.type
_entity_poly.pdbx_seq_one_letter_code
_entity_poly.pdbx_strand_id
1 'polypeptide(L)'
;LPDEPVGPSNPGKYNMDSKAVDGTTSERMAQTIVGGSITQDAMFTTMTFGKLLREPGEIEIDGLGSNIFLWAYGRENELGFHPARGAFVVDFEMGTASVYNPPVGPTEIPPTDPPVATPSPTPSPT
;
A
#
# COMPACT_ATOMS: atom_id res chain seq x y z
N LEU A 1 -7.23 -6.95 12.68
CA LEU A 1 -7.32 -7.76 11.46
C LEU A 1 -8.74 -7.64 10.93
N PRO A 2 -9.00 -7.98 9.67
CA PRO A 2 -10.36 -8.29 9.26
C PRO A 2 -10.91 -9.59 9.93
N ASP A 3 -10.05 -10.32 10.67
CA ASP A 3 -10.41 -11.32 11.71
C ASP A 3 -10.68 -10.72 13.11
N GLU A 4 -10.40 -9.43 13.31
CA GLU A 4 -10.80 -8.75 14.54
C GLU A 4 -12.20 -8.19 14.34
N PRO A 5 -13.14 -8.46 15.27
CA PRO A 5 -14.45 -7.84 15.22
C PRO A 5 -14.29 -6.32 15.12
N VAL A 6 -15.22 -5.69 14.39
CA VAL A 6 -15.32 -4.22 14.33
C VAL A 6 -15.22 -3.68 15.75
N GLY A 7 -14.24 -2.82 15.99
CA GLY A 7 -13.81 -2.47 17.33
C GLY A 7 -12.68 -1.46 17.35
N PRO A 8 -12.12 -1.12 18.52
CA PRO A 8 -11.17 -0.02 18.69
C PRO A 8 -9.82 -0.20 17.95
N SER A 9 -9.61 -1.32 17.27
CA SER A 9 -8.42 -1.60 16.47
C SER A 9 -8.70 -1.89 14.99
N ASN A 10 -9.97 -1.83 14.57
CA ASN A 10 -10.40 -2.10 13.21
C ASN A 10 -11.60 -1.18 12.83
N PRO A 11 -11.40 -0.17 11.96
CA PRO A 11 -10.20 0.10 11.17
C PRO A 11 -9.01 0.58 12.01
N GLY A 12 -7.78 0.35 11.52
CA GLY A 12 -6.58 0.70 12.27
C GLY A 12 -5.26 0.75 11.49
N LYS A 13 -4.16 1.07 12.18
CA LYS A 13 -2.81 1.15 11.62
C LYS A 13 -2.11 -0.20 11.70
N TYR A 14 -1.37 -0.51 10.64
CA TYR A 14 -0.65 -1.75 10.47
C TYR A 14 0.70 -1.44 9.84
N ASN A 15 1.74 -2.10 10.34
CA ASN A 15 3.01 -2.15 9.64
C ASN A 15 2.81 -3.05 8.40
N MET A 16 3.24 -2.57 7.23
CA MET A 16 3.15 -3.26 5.95
C MET A 16 4.51 -3.31 5.24
N ASP A 17 5.61 -3.42 6.00
CA ASP A 17 6.98 -3.45 5.46
C ASP A 17 7.33 -4.76 4.75
N SER A 18 6.44 -5.76 4.82
CA SER A 18 6.57 -7.05 4.16
C SER A 18 5.49 -7.27 3.09
N LYS A 19 5.83 -8.02 2.05
CA LYS A 19 4.85 -8.52 1.06
C LYS A 19 4.13 -9.79 1.52
N ALA A 20 4.62 -10.43 2.58
CA ALA A 20 4.01 -11.63 3.14
C ALA A 20 2.97 -11.25 4.20
N VAL A 21 1.88 -12.02 4.26
CA VAL A 21 0.75 -11.76 5.17
C VAL A 21 1.20 -11.75 6.63
N ASP A 22 2.14 -12.62 7.00
CA ASP A 22 2.71 -12.72 8.35
C ASP A 22 3.53 -11.50 8.78
N GLY A 23 4.01 -10.70 7.82
CA GLY A 23 4.69 -9.44 8.08
C GLY A 23 3.76 -8.24 8.21
N THR A 24 2.44 -8.43 8.05
CA THR A 24 1.45 -7.38 8.34
C THR A 24 1.03 -7.47 9.80
N THR A 25 1.56 -6.55 10.63
CA THR A 25 1.29 -6.56 12.09
C THR A 25 0.58 -5.30 12.54
N SER A 26 -0.38 -5.42 13.47
CA SER A 26 -1.10 -4.26 14.01
C SER A 26 -0.20 -3.37 14.87
N GLU A 27 -0.28 -2.05 14.66
CA GLU A 27 0.44 -1.05 15.45
C GLU A 27 -0.36 -0.60 16.68
N ARG A 28 -0.91 -1.56 17.43
CA ARG A 28 -1.89 -1.29 18.49
C ARG A 28 -1.45 -0.24 19.51
N MET A 29 -0.16 -0.20 19.84
CA MET A 29 0.41 0.74 20.82
C MET A 29 0.65 2.15 20.27
N ALA A 30 0.72 2.29 18.94
CA ALA A 30 0.92 3.56 18.24
C ALA A 30 -0.36 4.04 17.55
N GLN A 31 -1.50 3.43 17.84
CA GLN A 31 -2.77 3.72 17.19
C GLN A 31 -3.28 5.13 17.49
N THR A 32 -3.58 5.89 16.43
CA THR A 32 -4.09 7.27 16.47
C THR A 32 -5.39 7.45 15.67
N ILE A 33 -5.84 6.41 14.97
CA ILE A 33 -7.13 6.38 14.28
C ILE A 33 -8.26 6.39 15.32
N VAL A 34 -9.24 7.27 15.12
CA VAL A 34 -10.38 7.48 16.03
C VAL A 34 -11.71 7.35 15.30
N GLY A 35 -12.78 7.05 16.03
CA GLY A 35 -14.14 6.98 15.46
C GLY A 35 -14.31 5.92 14.36
N GLY A 36 -13.47 4.88 14.39
CA GLY A 36 -13.45 3.83 13.39
C GLY A 36 -14.74 2.99 13.38
N SER A 37 -15.31 2.76 12.21
CA SER A 37 -16.38 1.78 12.00
C SER A 37 -16.27 1.12 10.62
N ILE A 38 -16.74 -0.13 10.54
CA ILE A 38 -16.90 -0.86 9.28
C ILE A 38 -18.32 -1.42 9.27
N THR A 39 -19.05 -1.19 8.19
CA THR A 39 -20.35 -1.80 7.91
C THR A 39 -20.31 -2.43 6.54
N GLN A 40 -20.79 -3.66 6.43
CA GLN A 40 -20.84 -4.40 5.16
C GLN A 40 -22.27 -4.85 4.89
N ASP A 41 -22.69 -4.73 3.63
CA ASP A 41 -23.92 -5.32 3.11
C ASP A 41 -23.61 -6.18 1.87
N ALA A 42 -24.64 -6.63 1.16
CA ALA A 42 -24.48 -7.50 0.00
C ALA A 42 -23.73 -6.85 -1.19
N MET A 43 -23.63 -5.53 -1.24
CA MET A 43 -23.02 -4.78 -2.36
C MET A 43 -21.85 -3.90 -1.94
N PHE A 44 -21.81 -3.44 -0.68
CA PHE A 44 -20.87 -2.41 -0.25
C PHE A 44 -20.21 -2.73 1.08
N THR A 45 -18.97 -2.26 1.20
CA THR A 45 -18.26 -2.09 2.46
C THR A 45 -18.05 -0.59 2.68
N THR A 46 -18.57 -0.07 3.79
CA THR A 46 -18.36 1.31 4.21
C THR A 46 -17.44 1.34 5.42
N MET A 47 -16.31 2.01 5.29
CA MET A 47 -15.34 2.22 6.36
C MET A 47 -15.25 3.71 6.68
N THR A 48 -15.48 4.06 7.94
CA THR A 48 -15.40 5.45 8.43
C THR A 48 -14.32 5.52 9.50
N PHE A 49 -13.48 6.55 9.47
CA PHE A 49 -12.46 6.78 10.47
C PHE A 49 -12.00 8.24 10.47
N GLY A 50 -11.43 8.70 11.58
CA GLY A 50 -10.69 9.95 11.70
C GLY A 50 -9.20 9.68 11.85
N LYS A 51 -8.37 10.49 11.19
CA LYS A 51 -6.90 10.48 11.28
C LYS A 51 -6.42 11.90 11.56
N LEU A 52 -5.40 12.05 12.39
CA LEU A 52 -4.76 13.35 12.61
C LEU A 52 -3.92 13.69 11.38
N LEU A 53 -3.95 14.96 10.97
CA LEU A 53 -3.14 15.43 9.83
C LEU A 53 -1.64 15.28 10.12
N ARG A 54 -1.24 15.52 11.38
CA ARG A 54 0.14 15.40 11.84
C ARG A 54 0.24 14.48 13.05
N GLU A 55 1.11 13.48 12.94
CA GLU A 55 1.34 12.46 13.95
C GLU A 55 2.85 12.25 14.15
N PRO A 56 3.33 11.99 15.38
CA PRO A 56 4.75 11.73 15.61
C PRO A 56 5.24 10.48 14.87
N GLY A 57 6.29 10.62 14.07
CA GLY A 57 6.92 9.48 13.36
C GLY A 57 6.22 9.05 12.06
N GLU A 58 5.18 9.77 11.65
CA GLU A 58 4.37 9.47 10.47
C GLU A 58 4.56 10.53 9.37
N ILE A 59 4.21 10.19 8.13
CA ILE A 59 4.13 11.17 7.04
C ILE A 59 2.92 12.07 7.27
N GLU A 60 3.15 13.39 7.33
CA GLU A 60 2.11 14.39 7.52
C GLU A 60 1.19 14.48 6.30
N ILE A 61 -0.11 14.66 6.55
CA ILE A 61 -1.11 15.02 5.55
C ILE A 61 -1.21 16.54 5.53
N ASP A 62 -0.80 17.17 4.43
CA ASP A 62 -0.86 18.61 4.26
C ASP A 62 -2.30 19.08 4.07
N GLY A 63 -2.90 19.65 5.12
CA GLY A 63 -4.28 20.15 5.09
C GLY A 63 -4.49 21.39 4.22
N LEU A 64 -3.42 22.01 3.69
CA LEU A 64 -3.45 23.19 2.83
C LEU A 64 -2.79 22.91 1.48
N GLY A 65 -2.65 21.65 1.10
CA GLY A 65 -1.95 21.29 -0.12
C GLY A 65 -2.30 19.91 -0.67
N SER A 66 -1.46 19.49 -1.61
CA SER A 66 -1.60 18.25 -2.35
C SER A 66 -0.96 17.05 -1.64
N ASN A 67 -1.70 15.96 -1.53
CA ASN A 67 -1.32 14.72 -0.87
C ASN A 67 -1.50 13.54 -1.82
N ILE A 68 -0.53 12.64 -1.87
CA ILE A 68 -0.65 11.37 -2.63
C ILE A 68 -1.13 10.29 -1.67
N PHE A 69 -2.30 9.74 -1.94
CA PHE A 69 -2.85 8.60 -1.21
C PHE A 69 -2.70 7.32 -2.03
N LEU A 70 -2.22 6.27 -1.38
CA LEU A 70 -2.19 4.92 -1.93
C LEU A 70 -3.43 4.16 -1.48
N TRP A 71 -3.94 3.30 -2.34
CA TRP A 71 -5.06 2.42 -2.00
C TRP A 71 -4.89 1.03 -2.60
N ALA A 72 -5.52 0.07 -1.96
CA ALA A 72 -5.70 -1.30 -2.43
C ALA A 72 -6.99 -1.85 -1.82
N TYR A 73 -7.60 -2.85 -2.47
CA TYR A 73 -8.74 -3.57 -1.91
C TYR A 73 -8.57 -5.08 -2.08
N GLY A 74 -9.16 -5.85 -1.16
CA GLY A 74 -9.24 -7.32 -1.19
C GLY A 74 -10.60 -7.82 -1.72
N ARG A 75 -10.72 -9.13 -1.90
CA ARG A 75 -12.01 -9.76 -2.26
C ARG A 75 -12.81 -10.22 -1.04
N GLU A 76 -12.10 -10.55 0.03
CA GLU A 76 -12.64 -11.16 1.23
C GLU A 76 -12.19 -10.38 2.47
N ASN A 77 -12.70 -10.77 3.63
CA ASN A 77 -12.32 -10.22 4.94
C ASN A 77 -11.04 -10.88 5.49
N GLU A 78 -10.20 -11.47 4.68
CA GLU A 78 -8.88 -11.97 5.09
C GLU A 78 -7.77 -11.16 4.42
N LEU A 79 -6.63 -11.04 5.10
CA LEU A 79 -5.44 -10.45 4.49
C LEU A 79 -4.95 -11.35 3.35
N GLY A 80 -4.61 -10.73 2.23
CA GLY A 80 -4.16 -11.44 1.05
C GLY A 80 -3.69 -10.49 -0.03
N PHE A 81 -3.32 -11.06 -1.17
CA PHE A 81 -2.87 -10.27 -2.30
C PHE A 81 -4.04 -9.46 -2.90
N HIS A 82 -3.87 -8.14 -3.00
CA HIS A 82 -4.91 -7.26 -3.51
C HIS A 82 -5.12 -7.47 -5.03
N PRO A 83 -6.35 -7.68 -5.52
CA PRO A 83 -6.64 -7.69 -6.96
C PRO A 83 -6.31 -6.39 -7.68
N ALA A 84 -6.43 -5.25 -7.00
CA ALA A 84 -6.10 -3.94 -7.57
C ALA A 84 -5.51 -3.01 -6.51
N ARG A 85 -4.67 -2.07 -6.98
CA ARG A 85 -4.03 -1.03 -6.20
C ARG A 85 -3.83 0.21 -7.07
N GLY A 86 -3.64 1.36 -6.46
CA GLY A 86 -3.34 2.59 -7.18
C GLY A 86 -2.95 3.73 -6.26
N ALA A 87 -2.86 4.90 -6.87
CA ALA A 87 -2.57 6.15 -6.19
C ALA A 87 -3.44 7.28 -6.76
N PHE A 88 -3.84 8.22 -5.92
CA PHE A 88 -4.51 9.45 -6.33
C PHE A 88 -3.97 10.63 -5.54
N VAL A 89 -4.08 11.82 -6.12
CA VAL A 89 -3.75 13.08 -5.47
C VAL A 89 -5.04 13.70 -4.94
N VAL A 90 -5.02 14.18 -3.71
CA VAL A 90 -6.04 15.08 -3.15
C VAL A 90 -5.40 16.39 -2.78
N ASP A 91 -5.94 17.48 -3.29
CA ASP A 91 -5.59 18.83 -2.86
C ASP A 91 -6.67 19.33 -1.89
N PHE A 92 -6.31 19.49 -0.62
CA PHE A 92 -7.26 19.90 0.42
C PHE A 92 -7.54 21.41 0.41
N GLU A 93 -6.64 22.23 -0.12
CA GLU A 93 -6.89 23.67 -0.27
C GLU A 93 -7.90 23.93 -1.39
N MET A 94 -7.76 23.22 -2.51
CA MET A 94 -8.64 23.37 -3.68
C MET A 94 -9.89 22.48 -3.63
N GLY A 95 -9.92 21.47 -2.76
CA GLY A 95 -11.00 20.49 -2.68
C GLY A 95 -11.11 19.61 -3.94
N THR A 96 -9.98 19.28 -4.56
CA THR A 96 -9.94 18.52 -5.82
C THR A 96 -9.22 17.17 -5.67
N ALA A 97 -9.53 16.22 -6.56
CA ALA A 97 -8.85 14.93 -6.62
C ALA A 97 -8.52 14.54 -8.06
N SER A 98 -7.39 13.89 -8.27
CA SER A 98 -6.93 13.41 -9.59
C SER A 98 -6.18 12.09 -9.49
N VAL A 99 -6.13 11.33 -10.58
CA VAL A 99 -5.30 10.11 -10.63
C VAL A 99 -3.83 10.52 -10.56
N TYR A 100 -3.06 9.88 -9.68
CA TYR A 100 -1.63 10.10 -9.64
C TYR A 100 -0.95 9.35 -10.77
N ASN A 101 -0.36 10.09 -11.70
CA ASN A 101 0.48 9.51 -12.74
C ASN A 101 1.94 9.85 -12.41
N PRO A 102 2.75 8.89 -11.91
CA PRO A 102 4.14 9.19 -11.61
C PRO A 102 4.82 9.70 -12.88
N PRO A 103 5.72 10.68 -12.79
CA PRO A 103 6.56 11.03 -13.92
C PRO A 103 7.23 9.75 -14.42
N VAL A 104 7.14 9.49 -15.73
CA VAL A 104 7.80 8.34 -16.35
C VAL A 104 9.27 8.43 -15.96
N GLY A 105 9.72 7.52 -15.09
CA GLY A 105 11.13 7.42 -14.72
C GLY A 105 11.98 7.22 -15.99
N PRO A 106 13.30 7.47 -15.93
CA PRO A 106 14.16 7.09 -17.05
C PRO A 106 13.89 5.61 -17.37
N THR A 107 13.54 5.33 -18.62
CA THR A 107 13.38 4.00 -19.19
C THR A 107 14.35 3.05 -18.51
N GLU A 108 13.85 2.00 -17.83
CA GLU A 108 14.72 0.91 -17.40
C GLU A 108 15.56 0.54 -18.62
N ILE A 109 16.87 0.76 -18.54
CA ILE A 109 17.79 0.27 -19.55
C ILE A 109 17.50 -1.24 -19.57
N PRO A 110 17.10 -1.82 -20.72
CA PRO A 110 16.85 -3.25 -20.77
C PRO A 110 18.07 -3.96 -20.17
N PRO A 111 17.88 -5.02 -19.37
CA PRO A 111 19.00 -5.75 -18.81
C PRO A 111 19.97 -6.04 -19.96
N THR A 112 21.18 -5.50 -19.88
CA THR A 112 22.25 -5.91 -20.77
C THR A 112 22.39 -7.40 -20.56
N ASP A 113 22.03 -8.17 -21.59
CA ASP A 113 22.20 -9.62 -21.57
C ASP A 113 23.61 -9.91 -21.02
N PRO A 114 23.73 -10.81 -20.02
CA PRO A 114 25.04 -11.23 -19.57
C PRO A 114 25.82 -11.73 -20.80
N PRO A 115 27.14 -11.43 -20.90
CA PRO A 115 27.92 -11.89 -22.03
C PRO A 115 27.72 -13.39 -22.20
N VAL A 116 27.22 -13.79 -23.37
CA VAL A 116 27.08 -15.19 -23.77
C VAL A 116 28.37 -15.90 -23.44
N ALA A 117 28.33 -16.82 -22.47
CA ALA A 117 29.48 -17.62 -22.11
C ALA A 117 29.97 -18.35 -23.36
N THR A 118 31.20 -18.05 -23.76
CA THR A 118 31.85 -18.73 -24.88
C THR A 118 31.93 -20.22 -24.55
N PRO A 119 31.52 -21.14 -25.44
CA PRO A 119 31.61 -22.56 -25.14
C PRO A 119 33.07 -22.94 -24.89
N SER A 120 33.32 -23.59 -23.75
CA SER A 120 34.62 -24.13 -23.40
C SER A 120 35.04 -25.19 -24.43
N PRO A 121 36.29 -25.21 -24.92
CA PRO A 121 36.73 -26.25 -25.84
C PRO A 121 36.79 -27.60 -25.13
N THR A 122 36.06 -28.58 -25.66
CA THR A 122 36.13 -29.99 -25.26
C THR A 122 37.57 -30.51 -25.42
N PRO A 123 38.21 -31.10 -24.39
CA PRO A 123 39.52 -31.71 -24.55
C PRO A 123 39.43 -32.96 -25.43
N SER A 124 40.35 -33.09 -26.39
CA SER A 124 40.48 -34.27 -27.25
C SER A 124 40.91 -35.50 -26.45
N PRO A 125 40.31 -36.69 -26.71
CA PRO A 125 40.77 -37.93 -26.09
C PRO A 125 42.13 -38.35 -26.65
N THR A 126 42.98 -38.89 -25.77
CA THR A 126 44.29 -39.50 -26.08
C THR A 126 44.12 -40.93 -26.56
#